data_AF-A0A3D2REP2-F1
#
_entry.id   AF-A0A3D2REP2-F1
#
_cell.length_a   1.000
_cell.length_b   1.000
_cell.length_c   1.000
_cell.angle_alpha   90.00
_cell.angle_beta   90.00
_cell.angle_gamma   90.00
#
_symmetry.space_group_name_H-M   'P 1'
#
loop_
_entity.id
_entity.type
_entity.pdbx_description
1 polymer ?
#
loop_
_entity_poly.entity_id
_entity_poly.type
_entity_poly.pdbx_seq_one_letter_code
_entity_poly.pdbx_strand_id
1 'polypeptide(L)'
;MTKLLKRATGLALATALVSLPLLSGCTVMASSEQLAMLEEARKKAESAEADLNACKEERAQLEKELADKKAHLAKLRNDRDVVQKALSE
;
A
#
# COMPACT_ATOMS: atom_id res chain seq x y z
N MET A 1 49.32 1.09 44.43
CA MET A 1 47.84 0.99 44.37
C MET A 1 47.20 1.55 43.08
N THR A 2 47.83 2.48 42.36
CA THR A 2 47.23 3.11 41.16
C THR A 2 47.13 2.20 39.92
N LYS A 3 48.00 1.19 39.79
CA LYS A 3 47.99 0.24 38.65
C LYS A 3 46.83 -0.77 38.72
N LEU A 4 46.39 -1.13 39.93
CA LEU A 4 45.26 -2.05 40.15
C LEU A 4 43.93 -1.35 39.90
N LEU A 5 43.80 -0.08 40.31
CA LEU A 5 42.62 0.74 39.99
C LEU A 5 42.45 0.92 38.47
N LYS A 6 43.54 1.18 37.73
CA LYS A 6 43.51 1.31 36.26
C LYS A 6 43.09 0.01 35.54
N ARG A 7 43.47 -1.15 36.09
CA ARG A 7 43.05 -2.46 35.57
C ARG A 7 41.58 -2.76 35.90
N ALA A 8 41.11 -2.39 37.09
CA ALA A 8 39.72 -2.54 37.48
C ALA A 8 38.77 -1.65 36.67
N THR A 9 39.18 -0.42 36.34
CA THR A 9 38.40 0.48 35.46
C THR A 9 38.36 -0.02 34.02
N GLY A 10 39.48 -0.54 33.49
CA GLY A 10 39.51 -1.15 32.17
C GLY A 10 38.63 -2.41 32.07
N LEU A 11 38.64 -3.24 33.11
CA LEU A 11 37.81 -4.45 33.18
C LEU A 11 36.31 -4.10 33.29
N ALA A 12 35.96 -3.12 34.12
CA ALA A 12 34.58 -2.65 34.27
C ALA A 12 34.00 -2.08 32.95
N LEU A 13 34.81 -1.32 32.20
CA LEU A 13 34.39 -0.75 30.92
C LEU A 13 34.21 -1.84 29.85
N ALA A 14 35.08 -2.85 29.83
CA ALA A 14 34.95 -3.99 28.93
C ALA A 14 33.71 -4.82 29.23
N THR A 15 33.38 -5.05 30.51
CA THR A 15 32.16 -5.77 30.89
C THR A 15 30.89 -4.99 30.57
N ALA A 16 30.93 -3.66 30.65
CA ALA A 16 29.80 -2.81 30.25
C ALA A 16 29.57 -2.87 28.74
N LEU A 17 30.64 -2.78 27.93
CA LEU A 17 30.53 -2.84 26.46
C LEU A 17 30.00 -4.19 25.94
N VAL A 18 30.28 -5.29 26.64
CA VAL A 18 29.80 -6.64 26.29
C VAL A 18 28.34 -6.88 26.70
N SER A 19 27.81 -6.16 27.70
CA SER A 19 26.42 -6.31 28.14
C SER A 19 25.42 -5.43 27.38
N LEU A 20 25.89 -4.38 26.67
CA LEU A 20 25.03 -3.51 25.86
C LEU A 20 24.27 -4.25 24.72
N PRO A 21 24.88 -5.16 23.94
CA PRO A 21 24.19 -5.86 22.86
C PRO A 21 23.09 -6.83 23.32
N LEU A 22 23.20 -7.33 24.56
CA LEU A 22 22.24 -8.27 25.16
C LEU A 22 20.98 -7.54 25.68
N LEU A 23 21.12 -6.28 26.09
CA LEU A 23 20.00 -5.44 26.52
C LEU A 23 19.36 -4.65 25.36
N SER A 24 20.10 -4.37 24.28
CA SER A 24 19.59 -3.55 23.17
C SER A 24 18.72 -4.31 22.17
N GLY A 25 18.47 -5.61 22.37
CA GLY A 25 17.54 -6.39 21.52
C GLY A 25 17.93 -6.44 20.04
N CYS A 26 19.16 -6.07 19.68
CA CYS A 26 19.67 -6.15 18.30
C CYS A 26 20.11 -7.58 18.00
N THR A 27 19.19 -8.54 18.03
CA THR A 27 19.42 -9.84 17.43
C THR A 27 19.40 -9.67 15.91
N VAL A 28 20.46 -10.10 15.23
CA VAL A 28 20.68 -9.98 13.77
C VAL A 28 19.62 -10.73 12.92
N MET A 29 18.70 -11.47 13.55
CA MET A 29 17.57 -12.12 12.89
C MET A 29 16.25 -11.57 13.43
N ALA A 30 15.40 -11.06 12.55
CA ALA A 30 13.99 -10.91 12.82
C ALA A 30 13.44 -12.28 13.24
N SER A 31 12.68 -12.33 14.34
CA SER A 31 12.04 -13.58 14.75
C SER A 31 11.13 -14.08 13.62
N SER A 32 10.99 -15.40 13.46
CA SER A 32 10.13 -15.99 12.42
C SER A 32 8.70 -15.44 12.42
N GLU A 33 8.23 -15.02 13.59
CA GLU A 33 6.93 -14.37 13.80
C GLU A 33 6.87 -12.95 13.18
N GLN A 34 7.95 -12.16 13.28
CA GLN A 34 8.02 -10.84 12.64
C GLN A 34 8.06 -10.97 11.10
N LEU A 35 8.78 -11.98 10.59
CA LEU A 35 8.78 -12.28 9.15
C LEU A 35 7.40 -12.72 8.67
N ALA A 36 6.71 -13.58 9.42
CA ALA A 36 5.36 -14.01 9.11
C ALA A 36 4.36 -12.84 9.10
N MET A 37 4.44 -11.92 10.08
CA MET A 37 3.61 -10.71 10.09
C MET A 37 3.89 -9.79 8.89
N LEU A 38 5.16 -9.62 8.50
CA LEU A 38 5.51 -8.83 7.33
C LEU A 38 4.99 -9.47 6.04
N GLU A 39 5.06 -10.80 5.93
CA GLU A 39 4.53 -11.52 4.77
C GLU A 39 3.00 -11.44 4.68
N GLU A 40 2.31 -11.54 5.81
CA GLU A 40 0.86 -11.34 5.88
C GLU A 40 0.46 -9.90 5.51
N ALA A 41 1.16 -8.91 6.05
CA ALA A 41 0.94 -7.50 5.72
C ALA A 41 1.17 -7.24 4.22
N ARG A 42 2.22 -7.84 3.65
CA ARG A 42 2.50 -7.76 2.21
C ARG A 42 1.37 -8.38 1.38
N LYS A 43 0.89 -9.57 1.72
CA LYS A 43 -0.23 -10.21 1.01
C LYS A 43 -1.51 -9.37 1.08
N LYS A 44 -1.80 -8.76 2.22
CA LYS A 44 -2.94 -7.83 2.37
C LYS A 44 -2.78 -6.58 1.51
N ALA A 45 -1.58 -6.02 1.45
CA ALA A 45 -1.29 -4.87 0.59
C ALA A 45 -1.43 -5.24 -0.90
N GLU A 46 -0.87 -6.38 -1.33
CA GLU A 46 -1.00 -6.87 -2.71
C GLU A 46 -2.46 -7.13 -3.09
N SER A 47 -3.26 -7.71 -2.19
CA SER A 47 -4.70 -7.90 -2.41
C SER A 47 -5.43 -6.55 -2.55
N ALA A 48 -5.16 -5.60 -1.66
CA ALA A 48 -5.78 -4.29 -1.70
C ALA A 48 -5.40 -3.51 -2.97
N GLU A 49 -4.15 -3.64 -3.44
CA GLU A 49 -3.72 -3.06 -4.72
C GLU A 49 -4.44 -3.70 -5.91
N ALA A 50 -4.62 -5.02 -5.89
CA ALA A 50 -5.38 -5.73 -6.92
C ALA A 50 -6.85 -5.28 -6.96
N ASP A 51 -7.51 -5.20 -5.81
CA ASP A 51 -8.90 -4.75 -5.70
C ASP A 51 -9.06 -3.29 -6.18
N LEU A 52 -8.09 -2.44 -5.86
CA LEU A 52 -8.07 -1.04 -6.27
C LEU A 52 -7.90 -0.92 -7.79
N ASN A 53 -7.03 -1.73 -8.39
CA ASN A 53 -6.86 -1.77 -9.83
C ASN A 53 -8.11 -2.30 -10.55
N ALA A 54 -8.74 -3.35 -10.02
CA ALA A 54 -10.01 -3.87 -10.55
C ALA A 54 -11.12 -2.79 -10.50
N CYS A 55 -11.27 -2.09 -9.37
CA CYS A 55 -12.21 -0.98 -9.24
C CYS A 55 -11.93 0.16 -10.25
N LYS A 56 -10.67 0.48 -10.49
CA LYS A 56 -10.28 1.51 -11.47
C LYS A 56 -10.65 1.09 -12.90
N GLU A 57 -10.40 -0.16 -13.26
CA GLU A 57 -10.75 -0.69 -14.58
C GLU A 57 -12.26 -0.71 -14.78
N GLU A 58 -13.02 -1.20 -13.80
CA GLU A 58 -14.49 -1.22 -13.84
C GLU A 58 -15.04 0.20 -13.98
N ARG A 59 -14.51 1.16 -13.20
CA ARG A 59 -14.92 2.57 -13.32
C ARG A 59 -14.65 3.11 -14.73
N ALA A 60 -13.48 2.84 -15.30
CA ALA A 60 -13.14 3.30 -16.65
C ALA A 60 -14.05 2.67 -17.72
N GLN A 61 -14.45 1.41 -17.55
CA GLN A 61 -15.41 0.75 -18.44
C GLN A 61 -16.80 1.37 -18.32
N LEU A 62 -17.28 1.58 -17.09
CA LEU A 62 -18.58 2.20 -16.83
C LEU A 62 -18.65 3.65 -17.33
N GLU A 63 -17.57 4.42 -17.19
CA GLU A 63 -17.48 5.78 -17.73
C GLU A 63 -17.57 5.80 -19.25
N LYS A 64 -16.91 4.86 -19.94
CA LYS A 64 -17.03 4.68 -21.40
C LYS A 64 -18.45 4.33 -21.79
N GLU A 65 -19.05 3.33 -21.15
CA GLU A 65 -20.45 2.95 -21.42
C GLU A 65 -21.42 4.11 -21.20
N LEU A 66 -21.21 4.91 -20.16
CA LEU A 66 -22.04 6.08 -19.90
C LEU A 66 -21.88 7.14 -20.99
N ALA A 67 -20.66 7.38 -21.47
CA ALA A 67 -20.41 8.30 -22.56
C ALA A 67 -21.10 7.83 -23.85
N ASP A 68 -20.97 6.55 -24.18
CA ASP A 68 -21.58 5.95 -25.37
C ASP A 68 -23.13 6.00 -25.30
N LYS A 69 -23.72 5.61 -24.16
CA LYS A 69 -25.16 5.67 -23.94
C LYS A 69 -25.68 7.11 -24.02
N LYS A 70 -24.95 8.08 -23.47
CA LYS A 70 -25.31 9.51 -23.58
C LYS A 70 -25.26 9.99 -25.02
N ALA A 71 -24.22 9.63 -25.78
CA ALA A 71 -24.11 9.98 -27.20
C ALA A 71 -25.24 9.35 -28.02
N HIS A 72 -25.59 8.09 -27.74
CA HIS A 72 -26.69 7.40 -28.40
C HIS A 72 -28.05 8.06 -28.09
N LEU A 73 -28.31 8.42 -26.83
CA LEU A 73 -29.52 9.15 -26.46
C LEU A 73 -29.60 10.53 -27.11
N ALA A 74 -28.48 11.24 -27.22
CA ALA A 74 -28.44 12.53 -27.91
C ALA A 74 -28.80 12.41 -29.40
N LYS A 75 -28.28 11.37 -30.08
CA LYS A 75 -28.65 11.06 -31.47
C LYS A 75 -30.14 10.76 -31.60
N LEU A 76 -30.66 9.83 -30.80
CA LEU A 76 -32.08 9.47 -30.83
C LEU A 76 -33.01 10.66 -30.56
N ARG A 77 -32.63 11.56 -29.64
CA ARG A 77 -33.39 12.80 -29.40
C ARG A 77 -33.39 13.71 -30.62
N ASN A 78 -32.24 13.89 -31.27
CA ASN A 78 -32.16 14.69 -32.49
C ASN A 78 -33.00 14.08 -33.61
N ASP A 79 -32.89 12.77 -33.84
CA ASP A 79 -33.68 12.06 -34.85
C ASP A 79 -35.18 12.21 -34.58
N ARG A 80 -35.61 12.06 -33.32
CA ARG A 80 -37.00 12.30 -32.90
C ARG A 80 -37.43 13.73 -33.22
N ASP A 81 -36.62 14.73 -32.87
CA ASP A 81 -36.95 16.13 -33.10
C ASP A 81 -37.05 16.46 -34.60
N VAL A 82 -36.18 15.88 -35.44
CA VAL A 82 -36.23 16.01 -36.90
C VAL A 82 -37.51 15.40 -37.45
N VAL A 83 -37.84 14.17 -37.06
CA VAL A 83 -39.07 13.50 -37.49
C VAL A 83 -40.31 14.27 -37.03
N GLN A 84 -40.31 14.76 -35.79
CA GLN A 84 -41.43 15.54 -35.26
C GLN A 84 -41.63 16.84 -36.04
N LYS A 85 -40.56 17.55 -36.40
CA LYS A 85 -40.66 18.75 -37.25
C LYS A 85 -41.24 18.43 -38.62
N ALA A 86 -40.73 17.38 -39.27
CA ALA A 86 -41.22 16.93 -40.58
C ALA A 86 -42.69 16.48 -40.59
N LEU A 87 -43.22 16.02 -39.46
CA LEU A 87 -44.64 15.67 -39.30
C LEU A 87 -45.53 16.88 -38.98
N SER A 88 -44.96 18.01 -38.57
CA SER A 88 -45.68 19.23 -38.21
C SER A 88 -45.67 20.33 -39.28
N GLU A 89 -44.94 20.12 -40.38
CA GLU A 89 -45.00 20.90 -41.63
C GLU A 89 -45.96 20.23 -42.63
#